data_AF-A0A529MK14-F1
#
_entry.id   AF-A0A529MK14-F1
#
_cell.length_a   1.000
_cell.length_b   1.000
_cell.length_c   1.000
_cell.angle_alpha   90.00
_cell.angle_beta   90.00
_cell.angle_gamma   90.00
#
_symmetry.space_group_name_H-M   'P 1'
#
loop_
_entity.id
_entity.type
_entity.pdbx_description
1 polymer ?
#
loop_
_entity_poly.entity_id
_entity_poly.type
_entity_poly.pdbx_seq_one_letter_code
_entity_poly.pdbx_strand_id
1 'polypeptide(L)'
;IEDHPFLHFEVCYHQAIDFAIEHKLKVVEAGAQGEHKLARGYRPVTMHSAHYISHPGLRNAVADYLRRERREVERMGEYLEEHTPFRKDLGE
;
A
#
# COMPACT_ATOMS: atom_id res chain seq x y z
N ILE A 1 3.77 2.78 32.58
CA ILE A 1 3.60 2.86 31.11
C ILE A 1 2.86 4.15 30.87
N GLU A 2 3.46 5.08 30.12
CA GLU A 2 2.87 6.37 29.78
C GLU A 2 2.15 6.25 28.43
N ASP A 3 0.97 6.85 28.31
CA ASP A 3 0.20 6.86 27.07
C ASP A 3 0.54 8.12 26.29
N HIS A 4 1.05 7.94 25.08
CA HIS A 4 1.37 9.01 24.16
C HIS A 4 0.42 8.93 22.96
N PRO A 5 -0.41 9.96 22.73
CA PRO A 5 -1.27 10.01 21.56
C PRO A 5 -0.46 9.81 20.27
N PHE A 6 -0.97 8.97 19.37
CA PHE A 6 -0.37 8.68 18.06
C PHE A 6 1.02 8.04 18.08
N LEU A 7 1.49 7.52 19.23
CA LEU A 7 2.82 6.89 19.33
C LEU A 7 3.04 5.78 18.29
N HIS A 8 2.01 4.97 18.02
CA HIS A 8 2.07 3.94 16.98
C HIS A 8 2.46 4.51 15.60
N PHE A 9 1.90 5.66 15.23
CA PHE A 9 2.19 6.28 13.95
C PHE A 9 3.63 6.78 13.93
N GLU A 10 4.04 7.50 14.97
CA GLU A 10 5.37 8.05 15.11
C GLU A 10 6.43 6.95 14.92
N VAL A 11 6.36 5.89 15.76
CA VAL A 11 7.41 4.88 15.80
C VAL A 11 7.37 3.89 14.62
N CYS A 12 6.19 3.60 14.07
CA CYS A 12 6.07 2.59 13.01
C CYS A 12 6.11 3.15 11.59
N TYR A 13 5.79 4.44 11.40
CA TYR A 13 5.68 5.03 10.07
C TYR A 13 6.59 6.26 9.89
N HIS A 14 6.45 7.27 10.73
CA HIS A 14 7.17 8.54 10.54
C HIS A 14 8.69 8.35 10.68
N GLN A 15 9.14 7.63 11.71
CA GLN A 15 10.56 7.31 11.89
C GLN A 15 11.16 6.54 10.71
N ALA A 16 10.41 5.62 10.08
CA ALA A 16 10.88 4.88 8.90
C ALA A 16 11.00 5.78 7.65
N ILE A 17 10.08 6.73 7.50
CA ILE A 17 10.11 7.73 6.42
C ILE A 17 11.31 8.66 6.61
N ASP A 18 11.50 9.19 7.82
CA ASP A 18 12.60 10.09 8.14
C ASP A 18 13.96 9.42 7.91
N PHE A 19 14.11 8.18 8.38
CA PHE A 19 15.32 7.38 8.13
C PHE A 19 15.62 7.23 6.64
N ALA A 20 14.59 6.93 5.83
CA ALA A 20 14.75 6.77 4.39
C ALA A 20 15.14 8.08 3.69
N ILE A 21 14.57 9.22 4.12
CA ILE A 21 14.92 10.54 3.60
C ILE A 21 16.38 10.88 3.93
N GLU A 22 16.79 10.71 5.19
CA GLU A 22 18.15 11.00 5.65
C GLU A 22 19.20 10.16 4.88
N HIS A 23 18.89 8.89 4.63
CA HIS A 23 19.77 7.96 3.93
C HIS A 23 19.59 7.96 2.41
N LYS A 24 18.75 8.85 1.87
CA LYS A 24 18.45 8.95 0.43
C LYS A 24 17.95 7.63 -0.18
N LEU A 25 17.25 6.83 0.61
CA LEU A 25 16.55 5.64 0.15
C LEU A 25 15.33 6.07 -0.66
N LYS A 26 15.12 5.44 -1.81
CA LYS A 26 14.05 5.83 -2.72
C LYS A 26 12.67 5.29 -2.33
N VAL A 27 12.63 4.22 -1.54
CA VAL A 27 11.41 3.44 -1.28
C VAL A 27 11.38 3.00 0.17
N VAL A 28 10.20 3.13 0.78
CA VAL A 28 9.84 2.51 2.07
C VAL A 28 8.62 1.63 1.84
N GLU A 29 8.74 0.33 2.15
CA GLU A 29 7.64 -0.61 2.01
C GLU A 29 6.85 -0.76 3.32
N ALA A 30 5.69 -0.12 3.38
CA ALA A 30 4.80 -0.15 4.56
C ALA A 30 3.76 -1.30 4.54
N GLY A 31 4.06 -2.42 3.85
CA GLY A 31 3.16 -3.56 3.70
C GLY A 31 2.11 -3.41 2.57
N ALA A 32 1.09 -4.29 2.56
CA ALA A 32 0.19 -4.48 1.41
C ALA A 32 -1.23 -3.86 1.53
N GLN A 33 -1.57 -3.20 2.64
CA GLN A 33 -2.94 -2.71 2.89
C GLN A 33 -3.13 -1.26 2.42
N GLY A 34 -3.75 -1.06 1.25
CA GLY A 34 -3.81 0.23 0.55
C GLY A 34 -4.60 1.34 1.25
N GLU A 35 -5.79 1.04 1.78
CA GLU A 35 -6.74 2.08 2.26
C GLU A 35 -6.18 2.93 3.42
N HIS A 36 -5.39 2.33 4.31
CA HIS A 36 -4.80 3.05 5.43
C HIS A 36 -3.45 3.70 5.11
N LYS A 37 -2.87 3.44 3.93
CA LYS A 37 -1.53 3.96 3.59
C LYS A 37 -1.51 5.48 3.54
N LEU A 38 -2.54 6.12 2.99
CA LEU A 38 -2.64 7.58 2.92
C LEU A 38 -2.55 8.22 4.30
N ALA A 39 -3.34 7.72 5.26
CA ALA A 39 -3.34 8.21 6.65
C ALA A 39 -2.02 7.93 7.38
N ARG A 40 -1.20 6.99 6.89
CA ARG A 40 0.11 6.63 7.44
C ARG A 40 1.27 7.34 6.73
N GLY A 41 0.99 8.25 5.79
CA GLY A 41 2.01 8.99 5.04
C GLY A 41 2.57 8.27 3.82
N TYR A 42 1.94 7.17 3.37
CA TYR A 42 2.38 6.40 2.22
C TYR A 42 1.41 6.54 1.04
N ARG A 43 1.96 6.71 -0.16
CA ARG A 43 1.19 6.54 -1.40
C ARG A 43 0.97 5.05 -1.64
N PRO A 44 -0.28 4.59 -1.83
CA PRO A 44 -0.54 3.19 -2.17
C PRO A 44 -0.02 2.89 -3.58
N VAL A 45 0.55 1.69 -3.73
CA VAL A 45 1.02 1.16 -5.01
C VAL A 45 0.50 -0.27 -5.15
N THR A 46 0.19 -0.68 -6.38
CA THR A 46 -0.23 -2.05 -6.68
C THR A 46 0.90 -3.01 -6.32
N MET A 47 0.62 -3.98 -5.45
CA MET A 47 1.57 -5.00 -5.04
C MET A 47 1.22 -6.33 -5.69
N HIS A 48 2.25 -7.04 -6.15
CA HIS A 48 2.10 -8.36 -6.76
C HIS A 48 2.70 -9.43 -5.86
N SER A 49 2.07 -10.61 -5.85
CA SER A 49 2.57 -11.78 -5.15
C SER A 49 2.50 -13.00 -6.07
N ALA A 50 3.42 -13.93 -5.90
CA ALA A 50 3.51 -15.15 -6.67
C ALA A 50 3.21 -16.35 -5.76
N HIS A 51 2.24 -17.17 -6.15
CA HIS A 51 1.79 -18.31 -5.36
C HIS A 51 1.77 -19.57 -6.21
N TYR A 52 2.38 -20.64 -5.70
CA TYR A 52 2.22 -21.97 -6.27
C TYR A 52 1.11 -22.72 -5.54
N ILE A 53 0.04 -23.07 -6.28
CA ILE A 53 -1.12 -23.77 -5.74
C ILE A 53 -1.19 -25.16 -6.39
N SER A 54 -0.74 -26.19 -5.70
CA SER A 54 -0.67 -27.55 -6.25
C SER A 54 -2.05 -28.12 -6.60
N HIS A 55 -3.05 -27.92 -5.73
CA HIS A 55 -4.39 -28.47 -5.91
C HIS A 55 -5.15 -27.76 -7.07
N PRO A 56 -5.52 -28.46 -8.16
CA PRO A 56 -6.12 -27.84 -9.34
C PRO A 56 -7.43 -27.11 -9.03
N GLY A 57 -8.29 -27.69 -8.18
CA GLY A 57 -9.54 -27.05 -7.80
C GLY A 57 -9.36 -25.75 -7.03
N LEU A 58 -8.32 -25.66 -6.18
CA LEU A 58 -8.04 -24.45 -5.42
C LEU A 58 -7.43 -23.38 -6.32
N ARG A 59 -6.52 -23.78 -7.22
CA ARG A 59 -5.95 -22.90 -8.23
C ARG A 59 -7.03 -22.25 -9.09
N ASN A 60 -8.01 -23.03 -9.55
CA ASN A 60 -9.10 -22.52 -10.37
C ASN A 60 -10.00 -21.56 -9.59
N ALA A 61 -10.38 -21.91 -8.35
CA ALA A 61 -11.18 -21.02 -7.50
C ALA A 61 -10.48 -19.68 -7.23
N VAL A 62 -9.18 -19.70 -6.93
CA VAL A 62 -8.38 -18.48 -6.73
C VAL A 62 -8.26 -17.68 -8.02
N ALA A 63 -8.00 -18.33 -9.16
CA ALA A 63 -7.92 -17.65 -10.46
C ALA A 63 -9.25 -16.97 -10.84
N ASP A 64 -10.38 -17.62 -10.57
CA ASP A 64 -11.70 -17.07 -10.83
C ASP A 64 -12.01 -15.85 -9.97
N TYR A 65 -11.69 -15.91 -8.67
CA TYR A 65 -11.81 -14.77 -7.75
C TYR A 65 -10.95 -13.58 -8.21
N LEU A 66 -9.68 -13.85 -8.56
CA LEU A 66 -8.71 -12.84 -8.99
C LEU A 66 -9.17 -12.05 -10.23
N ARG A 67 -10.05 -12.59 -11.07
CA ARG A 67 -10.62 -11.84 -12.20
C ARG A 67 -11.46 -10.63 -11.76
N ARG A 68 -12.19 -10.75 -10.64
CA ARG A 68 -12.97 -9.65 -10.07
C ARG A 68 -12.12 -8.79 -9.15
N GLU A 69 -11.34 -9.42 -8.28
CA GLU A 69 -10.51 -8.69 -7.31
C GLU A 69 -9.59 -7.68 -7.98
N ARG A 70 -8.93 -8.04 -9.10
CA ARG A 70 -8.04 -7.11 -9.83
C ARG A 70 -8.73 -5.81 -10.23
N ARG A 71 -9.96 -5.89 -10.73
CA ARG A 71 -10.73 -4.70 -11.12
C ARG A 71 -11.08 -3.82 -9.91
N GLU A 72 -11.40 -4.45 -8.79
CA GLU A 72 -11.67 -3.71 -7.54
C GLU A 72 -10.41 -3.06 -6.98
N VAL A 73 -9.27 -3.75 -7.03
CA VAL A 73 -7.97 -3.20 -6.61
C VAL A 73 -7.55 -2.03 -7.50
N GLU A 74 -7.73 -2.14 -8.82
CA GLU A 74 -7.47 -1.04 -9.77
C GLU A 74 -8.36 0.17 -9.46
N ARG A 75 -9.68 -0.04 -9.31
CA ARG A 75 -10.63 1.02 -8.97
C ARG A 75 -10.32 1.69 -7.63
N MET A 76 -9.92 0.90 -6.63
CA MET A 76 -9.51 1.43 -5.33
C MET A 76 -8.20 2.21 -5.45
N GLY A 77 -7.26 1.76 -6.28
CA GLY A 77 -6.01 2.46 -6.57
C GLY A 77 -6.27 3.84 -7.18
N GLU A 78 -7.13 3.92 -8.20
CA GLU A 78 -7.55 5.18 -8.81
C GLU A 78 -8.21 6.11 -7.79
N TYR A 79 -9.15 5.58 -6.99
CA TYR A 79 -9.81 6.34 -5.94
C TYR A 79 -8.81 6.90 -4.92
N LEU A 80 -7.90 6.08 -4.40
CA LEU A 80 -6.91 6.53 -3.41
C LEU A 80 -5.92 7.52 -4.00
N GLU A 81 -5.52 7.35 -5.27
CA GLU A 81 -4.65 8.28 -5.98
C GLU A 81 -5.29 9.68 -6.07
N GLU A 82 -6.60 9.74 -6.30
CA GLU A 82 -7.34 11.01 -6.34
C GLU A 82 -7.34 11.76 -5.00
N HIS A 83 -7.12 11.05 -3.89
CA HIS A 83 -7.10 11.56 -2.52
C HIS A 83 -5.67 11.76 -1.98
N THR A 84 -4.64 11.56 -2.81
CA THR A 84 -3.27 11.90 -2.42
C THR A 84 -3.09 13.42 -2.31
N PRO A 85 -2.16 13.91 -1.45
CA PRO A 85 -1.89 15.35 -1.31
C PRO A 85 -1.07 15.93 -2.46
N PHE A 86 -0.80 15.16 -3.53
CA PHE A 86 0.05 15.58 -4.63
C PHE A 86 -0.74 16.30 -5.72
N ARG A 87 -0.12 17.30 -6.32
CA ARG A 87 -0.64 18.01 -7.48
C ARG A 87 -0.73 17.07 -8.69
N LYS A 88 -1.90 17.06 -9.36
CA LYS A 88 -2.18 16.21 -10.53
C LYS A 88 -1.68 16.81 -11.86
N ASP A 89 -1.30 18.08 -11.84
CA ASP A 89 -0.89 18.90 -12.99
C ASP A 89 0.63 18.99 -13.18
N LEU A 90 1.42 18.21 -12.43
CA LEU A 90 2.89 18.24 -12.48
C LEU A 90 3.52 17.45 -13.65
N GLY A 91 2.76 17.19 -14.73
CA GLY A 91 3.23 16.47 -15.92
C GLY A 91 3.04 17.25 -17.21
N GLU A 92 4.10 17.94 -17.64
CA GLU A 92 4.58 17.97 -19.04
C GLU A 92 5.91 17.21 -19.09
#